data_AF-A0A9E2BAY4-F1
#
_entry.id   AF-A0A9E2BAY4-F1
#
_cell.length_a   1.000
_cell.length_b   1.000
_cell.length_c   1.000
_cell.angle_alpha   90.00
_cell.angle_beta   90.00
_cell.angle_gamma   90.00
#
_symmetry.space_group_name_H-M   'P 1'
#
loop_
_entity.id
_entity.type
_entity.pdbx_description
1 polymer ?
#
loop_
_entity_poly.entity_id
_entity_poly.type
_entity_poly.pdbx_seq_one_letter_code
_entity_poly.pdbx_strand_id
1 'polypeptide(L)' 'ASSAHDSVPVVLICRSGNRSEEAGNLLIEHGFKHVYNIVDGFEGELDDDHHRSTIGGWRFDGLPWEQC' A
#
# COMPACT_ATOMS: atom_id res chain seq x y z
N ALA A 1 -15.04 1.67 25.59
CA ALA A 1 -14.31 0.40 25.51
C ALA A 1 -13.45 0.45 24.26
N SER A 2 -12.13 0.26 24.35
CA SER A 2 -11.25 0.21 23.18
C SER A 2 -11.56 -1.07 22.38
N SER A 3 -11.91 -0.93 21.11
CA SER A 3 -12.12 -2.09 20.24
C SER A 3 -10.77 -2.70 19.84
N ALA A 4 -10.73 -3.98 19.46
CA ALA A 4 -9.48 -4.64 19.06
C ALA A 4 -8.76 -3.98 17.86
N HIS A 5 -9.45 -3.11 17.10
CA HIS A 5 -8.88 -2.36 15.98
C HIS A 5 -8.19 -1.05 16.40
N ASP A 6 -8.31 -0.64 17.67
CA ASP A 6 -7.74 0.62 18.15
C ASP A 6 -6.21 0.59 18.27
N SER A 7 -5.57 -0.59 18.26
CA SER A 7 -4.14 -0.74 18.50
C SER A 7 -3.37 -1.50 17.43
N VAL A 8 -4.05 -2.13 16.46
CA VAL A 8 -3.40 -2.93 15.41
C VAL A 8 -3.25 -2.08 14.15
N PRO A 9 -2.01 -1.81 13.68
CA PRO A 9 -1.79 -1.16 12.39
C PRO A 9 -2.33 -1.99 11.23
N VAL A 10 -3.05 -1.34 10.32
CA VAL A 10 -3.47 -1.88 9.04
C VAL A 10 -2.63 -1.22 7.96
N VAL A 11 -1.81 -2.02 7.27
CA VAL A 11 -0.99 -1.57 6.14
C VAL A 11 -1.62 -2.09 4.86
N LEU A 12 -1.93 -1.18 3.94
CA LEU A 12 -2.53 -1.49 2.66
C LEU A 12 -1.50 -1.33 1.53
N ILE A 13 -1.52 -2.29 0.62
CA ILE A 13 -0.68 -2.29 -0.57
C ILE A 13 -1.51 -2.72 -1.78
N CYS A 14 -1.41 -1.95 -2.87
CA CYS A 14 -1.89 -2.36 -4.18
C CYS A 14 -0.74 -2.33 -5.18
N ARG A 15 -1.01 -2.31 -6.50
CA ARG A 15 0.03 -2.27 -7.52
C ARG A 15 0.87 -0.97 -7.49
N SER A 16 0.24 0.18 -7.32
CA SER A 16 0.88 1.51 -7.46
C SER A 16 0.36 2.54 -6.44
N GLY A 17 -0.12 2.10 -5.28
CA GLY A 17 -0.61 2.97 -4.20
C GLY A 17 -2.02 3.56 -4.36
N ASN A 18 -2.49 3.80 -5.59
CA ASN A 18 -3.74 4.55 -5.82
C ASN A 18 -5.00 3.86 -5.23
N ARG A 19 -5.19 2.57 -5.49
CA ARG A 19 -6.37 1.83 -4.97
C ARG A 19 -6.30 1.55 -3.47
N SER A 20 -5.08 1.40 -2.94
CA SER A 20 -4.87 1.19 -1.51
C SER A 20 -5.08 2.46 -0.70
N GLU A 21 -4.89 3.63 -1.30
CA GLU A 21 -5.28 4.92 -0.72
C GLU A 21 -6.80 5.02 -0.56
N GLU A 22 -7.57 4.76 -1.61
CA GLU A 22 -9.04 4.76 -1.55
C GLU A 22 -9.57 3.78 -0.50
N ALA A 23 -9.03 2.56 -0.47
CA ALA A 23 -9.38 1.57 0.56
C ALA A 23 -9.01 2.05 1.97
N GLY A 24 -7.88 2.75 2.13
CA GLY A 24 -7.45 3.31 3.41
C GLY A 24 -8.40 4.38 3.93
N ASN A 25 -8.83 5.27 3.04
CA ASN A 25 -9.83 6.30 3.37
C ASN A 25 -11.14 5.68 3.85
N LEU A 26 -11.62 4.63 3.17
CA LEU A 26 -12.82 3.90 3.58
C LEU A 26 -12.66 3.24 4.97
N LEU A 27 -11.50 2.67 5.28
CA LEU A 27 -11.24 2.12 6.61
C LEU A 27 -11.25 3.22 7.69
N ILE A 28 -10.66 4.37 7.41
CA ILE A 28 -10.68 5.52 8.32
C ILE A 28 -12.13 5.98 8.57
N GLU A 29 -12.95 6.06 7.52
CA GLU A 29 -14.39 6.38 7.63
C GLU A 29 -15.15 5.38 8.51
N HIS A 30 -14.74 4.11 8.51
CA HIS A 30 -15.30 3.05 9.35
C HIS A 30 -14.64 2.92 10.74
N GLY A 31 -13.80 3.88 11.14
CA GLY A 31 -13.28 4.00 12.50
C GLY A 31 -11.97 3.27 12.77
N PHE A 32 -11.25 2.83 11.73
CA PHE A 32 -9.88 2.33 11.90
C PHE A 32 -8.92 3.50 12.18
N LYS A 33 -8.10 3.38 13.23
CA LYS A 33 -7.26 4.48 13.73
C LYS A 33 -5.83 4.48 13.18
N HIS A 34 -5.31 3.30 12.85
CA HIS A 34 -3.93 3.11 12.42
C HIS A 34 -3.90 2.51 11.02
N VAL A 35 -4.15 3.34 10.00
CA VAL A 35 -4.21 2.93 8.60
C VAL A 35 -3.05 3.57 7.85
N TYR A 36 -2.28 2.75 7.13
CA TYR A 36 -1.11 3.17 6.36
C TYR A 36 -1.22 2.67 4.93
N ASN A 37 -0.87 3.53 3.97
CA ASN A 37 -0.79 3.17 2.56
C ASN A 37 0.69 3.07 2.15
N ILE A 38 1.06 2.00 1.44
CA ILE A 38 2.34 1.92 0.73
C ILE A 38 2.21 2.74 -0.56
N VAL A 39 2.73 3.97 -0.53
CA VAL A 39 2.51 5.00 -1.56
C VAL A 39 2.91 4.53 -2.95
N ASP A 40 4.05 3.87 -3.12
CA ASP A 40 4.46 3.37 -4.43
C ASP A 40 3.84 2.01 -4.78
N GLY A 41 3.07 1.43 -3.86
CA GLY A 41 2.54 0.07 -4.00
C GLY A 41 3.63 -0.99 -4.18
N PHE A 42 3.26 -2.10 -4.81
CA PHE A 42 4.16 -3.23 -5.04
C PHE A 42 5.10 -3.00 -6.23
N GLU A 43 4.57 -2.47 -7.34
CA GLU A 43 5.29 -2.35 -8.61
C GLU A 43 5.61 -0.89 -8.99
N GLY A 44 5.12 0.12 -8.26
CA GLY A 44 5.34 1.52 -8.64
C GLY A 44 4.47 1.98 -9.80
N GLU A 45 4.65 3.26 -10.16
CA GLU A 45 4.08 3.86 -11.36
C GLU A 45 4.75 3.35 -12.64
N LEU A 46 4.16 3.68 -13.80
CA LEU A 46 4.78 3.41 -15.10
C LEU A 46 5.89 4.43 -15.35
N ASP A 47 7.02 3.97 -15.90
CA ASP A 47 8.01 4.84 -16.49
C ASP A 47 7.60 5.31 -17.90
N ASP A 48 8.46 6.11 -18.55
CA ASP A 48 8.23 6.64 -19.90
C ASP A 48 8.07 5.54 -20.96
N ASP A 49 8.67 4.37 -20.73
CA ASP A 49 8.59 3.19 -21.60
C ASP A 49 7.42 2.26 -21.24
N HIS A 50 6.53 2.68 -20.33
CA HIS A 50 5.39 1.90 -19.84
C HIS A 50 5.77 0.60 -19.14
N HIS A 51 6.93 0.56 -18.48
CA HIS A 51 7.33 -0.51 -17.58
C HIS A 51 7.11 -0.14 -16.12
N ARG A 52 6.92 -1.15 -15.27
CA ARG A 52 6.81 -1.01 -13.81
C ARG A 52 8.04 -1.60 -13.14
N SER A 53 8.18 -1.31 -11.84
CA SER A 53 9.30 -1.71 -11.00
C SER A 53 10.63 -1.15 -11.46
N THR A 54 10.61 0.03 -12.10
CA THR A 54 11.77 0.72 -12.68
C THR A 54 12.06 2.07 -12.05
N ILE A 55 11.05 2.74 -11.48
CA ILE A 55 11.17 4.08 -10.88
C ILE A 55 10.68 4.15 -9.42
N GLY A 56 10.05 3.09 -8.92
CA GLY A 56 9.52 3.01 -7.56
C GLY A 56 8.80 1.70 -7.27
N GLY A 57 8.37 1.51 -6.03
CA GLY A 57 7.58 0.37 -5.58
C GLY A 57 8.39 -0.64 -4.76
N TRP A 58 7.69 -1.46 -3.98
CA TRP A 58 8.27 -2.47 -3.09
C TRP A 58 9.31 -3.36 -3.78
N ARG A 59 9.00 -3.81 -5.01
CA ARG A 59 9.91 -4.64 -5.82
C ARG A 59 11.15 -3.87 -6.28
N PHE A 60 10.99 -2.61 -6.67
CA PHE A 60 12.10 -1.76 -7.11
C PHE A 60 13.07 -1.47 -5.95
N ASP A 61 12.54 -1.22 -4.75
CA ASP A 61 13.33 -0.94 -3.54
C ASP A 61 14.08 -2.17 -2.99
N GLY A 62 13.95 -3.34 -3.61
CA GLY A 62 14.62 -4.57 -3.19
C GLY A 62 14.11 -5.13 -1.86
N LEU A 63 12.90 -4.76 -1.45
CA LEU A 63 12.26 -5.31 -0.26
C LEU A 63 11.93 -6.80 -0.46
N PRO A 64 11.83 -7.61 0.61
CA PRO A 64 11.58 -9.05 0.45
C PRO A 64 10.27 -9.36 -0.29
N TRP A 65 10.35 -10.14 -1.36
CA TRP A 65 9.22 -10.72 -2.10
C TRP A 65 9.67 -11.93 -2.90
N GLU A 66 8.72 -12.78 -3.32
CA GLU A 66 8.95 -13.93 -4.19
C GLU A 66 7.79 -14.11 -5.17
N GLN A 67 8.06 -14.76 -6.31
CA GLN A 67 7.07 -15.22 -7.28
C GLN A 67 7.42 -16.66 -7.66
N CYS A 68 6.53 -17.59 -7.35
CA CYS A 68 6.65 -19.02 -7.63
C CYS A 68 5.83 -19.42 -8.87
#